data_AF-A0A951Z7E5-F1
#
_entry.id   AF-A0A951Z7E5-F1
#
_cell.length_a   1.000
_cell.length_b   1.000
_cell.length_c   1.000
_cell.angle_alpha   90.00
_cell.angle_beta   90.00
_cell.angle_gamma   90.00
#
_symmetry.space_group_name_H-M   'P 1'
#
loop_
_entity.id
_entity.type
_entity.pdbx_description
1 polymer ?
#
loop_
_entity_poly.entity_id
_entity_poly.type
_entity_poly.pdbx_seq_one_letter_code
_entity_poly.pdbx_strand_id
1 'polypeptide(L)'
;MLLALAAAAVLNVGFKYTAAEGLSLSLQGIPIVQGSWFQYYAPGWTKGYYSSIYNPQTVTREADGSTVVVFRSGDGKVSGRHVYRPDQTGVTVDYEFAWHSEEPAMVELAAGMLWAPALTHGSIRIDGGEGRSLGKREFQGSGFERRTFGPTGSEFRFWAPVGEVVASSPQKSWVCFDGRGYNQSWAQNKDLFWFGSTGVPVAKDNPAKLSLRWSLTPGQARTASKDRVEIATEPREIEVAREVGKPLPLVPRPKYYEPRDGVLDLGQYPLIRVPQGDLQLGTEFTQTLYARWEPERPSRRGQQTVIEVVREDLKLPAGAYSIEVGPSGAKVRGQDDAGLIQAMRTLAKIAVPYEGRIGLPYCRIDDWPRLEWRGVHLFVGPQALDFHRMLVTRALAPLGFNKIVLQCERSDWLSTPGIQTSMTMPRRLLKAEFDYLRTRGIEPIPLIQSFGHMEWLFANGQNRELAFNPDVLYSVDPRKPATRHLLSALWDEAIELLEPTTIHFGLDEVDMRGWPEDPALVTELWGIQLPFLAEIAKRHGVHMMLWGDKGLAPGEAIDAALGDTPQDAAARRRAIPSNAMIADWHYKDD
;
A
#
# COMPACT_ATOMS: atom_id res chain seq x y z
N MET A 1 -18.12 28.14 38.54
CA MET A 1 -16.72 28.15 38.03
C MET A 1 -16.62 27.10 36.94
N LEU A 2 -16.92 27.48 35.70
CA LEU A 2 -15.94 27.75 34.63
C LEU A 2 -15.41 26.46 33.97
N LEU A 3 -16.18 25.97 33.01
CA LEU A 3 -15.66 25.29 31.82
C LEU A 3 -16.51 25.77 30.64
N ALA A 4 -16.32 27.05 30.31
CA ALA A 4 -16.68 27.56 29.01
C ALA A 4 -15.71 26.90 28.01
N LEU A 5 -16.20 25.91 27.26
CA LEU A 5 -15.55 25.46 26.05
C LEU A 5 -15.35 26.68 25.16
N ALA A 6 -14.09 27.08 25.00
CA ALA A 6 -13.69 27.98 23.95
C ALA A 6 -14.12 27.33 22.63
N ALA A 7 -15.18 27.86 22.01
CA ALA A 7 -15.42 27.67 20.60
C ALA A 7 -14.19 28.21 19.89
N ALA A 8 -13.24 27.33 19.55
CA ALA A 8 -12.14 27.67 18.69
C ALA A 8 -12.76 28.27 17.43
N ALA A 9 -12.49 29.55 17.19
CA ALA A 9 -12.88 30.18 15.94
C ALA A 9 -12.36 29.28 14.81
N VAL A 10 -13.27 28.71 14.03
CA VAL A 10 -12.90 27.92 12.85
C VAL A 10 -12.15 28.89 11.96
N LEU A 11 -10.82 28.77 11.92
CA LEU A 11 -10.00 29.55 10.99
C LEU A 11 -10.49 29.17 9.60
N ASN A 12 -11.00 30.16 8.87
CA ASN A 12 -11.43 29.95 7.49
C ASN A 12 -10.28 29.47 6.60
N VAL A 13 -9.04 29.79 6.97
CA VAL A 13 -7.83 29.36 6.28
C VAL A 13 -7.02 28.41 7.16
N GLY A 14 -6.78 27.20 6.66
CA GLY A 14 -5.83 26.25 7.23
C GLY A 14 -4.46 26.41 6.56
N PHE A 15 -3.40 26.39 7.37
CA PHE A 15 -2.01 26.48 6.93
C PHE A 15 -1.18 25.37 7.57
N LYS A 16 -0.35 24.70 6.77
CA LYS A 16 0.64 23.73 7.23
C LYS A 16 1.84 23.75 6.29
N TYR A 17 3.04 23.58 6.85
CA TYR A 17 4.23 23.21 6.08
C TYR A 17 4.76 21.86 6.58
N THR A 18 5.08 20.95 5.65
CA THR A 18 5.77 19.69 5.94
C THR A 18 7.06 19.65 5.11
N ALA A 19 8.17 19.19 5.69
CA ALA A 19 9.39 18.95 4.92
C ALA A 19 9.13 17.94 3.79
N ALA A 20 9.80 18.10 2.64
CA ALA A 20 9.62 17.33 1.40
C ALA A 20 8.25 17.44 0.69
N GLU A 21 7.14 17.75 1.39
CA GLU A 21 5.81 17.97 0.78
C GLU A 21 5.55 19.46 0.48
N GLY A 22 6.09 20.35 1.32
CA GLY A 22 5.96 21.80 1.22
C GLY A 22 4.70 22.38 1.87
N LEU A 23 4.20 23.44 1.23
CA LEU A 23 3.06 24.24 1.69
C LEU A 23 1.74 23.53 1.42
N SER A 24 0.89 23.44 2.44
CA SER A 24 -0.52 23.07 2.34
C SER A 24 -1.39 24.23 2.82
N LEU A 25 -2.36 24.62 1.99
CA LEU A 25 -3.39 25.61 2.32
C LEU A 25 -4.78 25.03 2.09
N SER A 26 -5.71 25.30 2.99
CA SER A 26 -7.13 24.94 2.84
C SER A 26 -8.04 26.13 3.13
N LEU A 27 -9.16 26.23 2.42
CA LEU A 27 -10.21 27.21 2.66
C LEU A 27 -11.48 26.48 3.12
N GLN A 28 -11.93 26.72 4.35
CA GLN A 28 -13.03 26.01 5.01
C GLN A 28 -12.87 24.47 4.98
N GLY A 29 -11.63 23.99 5.13
CA GLY A 29 -11.28 22.57 5.07
C GLY A 29 -11.15 21.99 3.65
N ILE A 30 -11.46 22.75 2.60
CA ILE A 30 -11.26 22.35 1.20
C ILE A 30 -9.80 22.63 0.81
N PRO A 31 -9.04 21.65 0.31
CA PRO A 31 -7.65 21.87 -0.12
C PRO A 31 -7.56 22.89 -1.26
N ILE A 32 -6.66 23.87 -1.15
CA ILE A 32 -6.34 24.85 -2.19
C ILE A 32 -4.93 24.61 -2.71
N VAL A 33 -3.93 24.61 -1.83
CA VAL A 33 -2.53 24.26 -2.15
C VAL A 33 -2.21 22.92 -1.49
N GLN A 34 -1.70 21.95 -2.26
CA GLN A 34 -1.43 20.58 -1.79
C GLN A 34 0.07 20.24 -1.75
N GLY A 35 0.93 21.23 -1.91
CA GLY A 35 2.37 21.08 -1.82
C GLY A 35 3.11 22.25 -2.45
N SER A 36 4.40 22.35 -2.13
CA SER A 36 5.34 23.27 -2.77
C SER A 36 6.75 22.68 -2.74
N TRP A 37 7.59 23.04 -3.71
CA TRP A 37 8.97 22.59 -3.75
C TRP A 37 9.83 23.56 -4.55
N PHE A 38 11.15 23.41 -4.43
CA PHE A 38 12.10 24.14 -5.25
C PHE A 38 13.33 23.29 -5.57
N GLN A 39 14.00 23.62 -6.68
CA GLN A 39 15.20 22.94 -7.14
C GLN A 39 16.22 23.93 -7.69
N TYR A 40 17.49 23.66 -7.43
CA TYR A 40 18.62 24.36 -8.04
C TYR A 40 19.15 23.52 -9.20
N TYR A 41 19.39 24.15 -10.34
CA TYR A 41 19.85 23.48 -11.55
C TYR A 41 20.75 24.39 -12.40
N ALA A 42 21.59 23.78 -13.23
CA ALA A 42 22.41 24.48 -14.20
C ALA A 42 21.55 24.96 -15.39
N PRO A 43 21.87 26.11 -16.01
CA PRO A 43 21.14 26.57 -17.18
C PRO A 43 20.97 25.53 -18.28
N GLY A 44 19.78 25.49 -18.88
CA GLY A 44 19.40 24.45 -19.85
C GLY A 44 19.10 23.08 -19.24
N TRP A 45 18.94 22.98 -17.92
CA TRP A 45 18.65 21.72 -17.21
C TRP A 45 19.71 20.63 -17.42
N THR A 46 20.96 21.03 -17.68
CA THR A 46 22.08 20.11 -17.93
C THR A 46 22.53 19.35 -16.68
N LYS A 47 22.23 19.87 -15.49
CA LYS A 47 22.63 19.32 -14.19
C LYS A 47 21.72 19.83 -13.08
N GLY A 48 21.31 18.94 -12.16
CA GLY A 48 20.64 19.33 -10.92
C GLY A 48 21.65 19.48 -9.77
N TYR A 49 21.47 20.49 -8.92
CA TYR A 49 22.33 20.76 -7.76
C TYR A 49 21.66 20.43 -6.43
N TYR A 50 20.36 20.73 -6.29
CA TYR A 50 19.62 20.53 -5.04
C TYR A 50 18.12 20.42 -5.33
N SER A 51 17.40 19.63 -4.54
CA SER A 51 15.94 19.58 -4.57
C SER A 51 15.38 19.47 -3.16
N SER A 52 14.41 20.31 -2.82
CA SER A 52 13.75 20.30 -1.51
C SER A 52 12.95 19.03 -1.23
N ILE A 53 12.64 18.24 -2.27
CA ILE A 53 11.91 16.97 -2.15
C ILE A 53 12.83 15.87 -1.58
N TYR A 54 14.09 15.85 -2.02
CA TYR A 54 15.01 14.75 -1.71
C TYR A 54 16.04 15.10 -0.64
N ASN A 55 16.14 16.36 -0.26
CA ASN A 55 17.13 16.83 0.70
C ASN A 55 16.47 17.31 1.99
N PRO A 56 17.13 17.10 3.15
CA PRO A 56 16.57 17.49 4.44
C PRO A 56 16.43 19.01 4.55
N GLN A 57 15.42 19.41 5.33
CA GLN A 57 15.12 20.80 5.68
C GLN A 57 14.86 20.87 7.18
N THR A 58 15.36 21.92 7.83
CA THR A 58 15.01 22.22 9.22
C THR A 58 13.77 23.10 9.24
N VAL A 59 12.70 22.62 9.86
CA VAL A 59 11.42 23.34 9.98
C VAL A 59 11.21 23.74 11.43
N THR A 60 11.19 25.03 11.70
CA THR A 60 10.93 25.62 13.02
C THR A 60 9.57 26.31 12.99
N ARG A 61 8.74 26.05 14.01
CA ARG A 61 7.46 26.75 14.21
C ARG A 61 7.64 27.75 15.35
N GLU A 62 7.39 29.01 15.07
CA GLU A 62 7.56 30.11 16.02
C GLU A 62 6.28 30.33 16.84
N ALA A 63 6.42 31.00 17.99
CA ALA A 63 5.30 31.27 18.89
C ALA A 63 4.22 32.19 18.28
N ASP A 64 4.57 32.99 17.26
CA ASP A 64 3.65 33.85 16.52
C ASP A 64 2.87 33.10 15.42
N GLY A 65 3.06 31.77 15.31
CA GLY A 65 2.43 30.93 14.30
C GLY A 65 3.17 30.88 12.96
N SER A 66 4.24 31.65 12.80
CA SER A 66 5.08 31.58 11.59
C SER A 66 5.88 30.28 11.54
N THR A 67 6.23 29.86 10.32
CA THR A 67 7.11 28.70 10.08
C THR A 67 8.35 29.14 9.33
N VAL A 68 9.52 28.84 9.89
CA VAL A 68 10.82 29.10 9.30
C VAL A 68 11.39 27.79 8.77
N VAL A 69 11.77 27.78 7.49
CA VAL A 69 12.36 26.61 6.83
C VAL A 69 13.78 26.98 6.41
N VAL A 70 14.76 26.26 6.93
CA VAL A 70 16.18 26.44 6.59
C VAL A 70 16.69 25.20 5.89
N PHE A 71 17.46 25.38 4.83
CA PHE A 71 18.05 24.28 4.07
C PHE A 71 19.50 24.56 3.70
N ARG A 72 20.27 23.48 3.55
CA ARG A 72 21.65 23.50 3.08
C ARG A 72 21.97 22.17 2.39
N SER A 73 22.67 22.24 1.27
CA SER A 73 23.22 21.07 0.57
C SER A 73 24.44 20.49 1.27
N GLY A 74 24.67 19.18 1.15
CA GLY A 74 25.82 18.51 1.77
C GLY A 74 27.18 18.97 1.22
N ASP A 75 27.23 19.42 -0.04
CA ASP A 75 28.44 19.97 -0.67
C ASP A 75 28.65 21.47 -0.36
N GLY A 76 27.73 22.08 0.40
CA GLY A 76 27.80 23.48 0.82
C GLY A 76 27.47 24.51 -0.26
N LYS A 77 27.13 24.12 -1.50
CA LYS A 77 26.89 25.06 -2.61
C LYS A 77 25.55 25.79 -2.49
N VAL A 78 24.56 25.14 -1.90
CA VAL A 78 23.19 25.66 -1.69
C VAL A 78 22.94 25.91 -0.22
N SER A 79 22.34 27.05 0.10
CA SER A 79 21.60 27.26 1.34
C SER A 79 20.44 28.22 1.14
N GLY A 80 19.53 28.30 2.10
CA GLY A 80 18.49 29.31 2.07
C GLY A 80 17.55 29.25 3.24
N ARG A 81 16.62 30.21 3.27
CA ARG A 81 15.68 30.41 4.36
C ARG A 81 14.35 30.90 3.82
N HIS A 82 13.27 30.16 4.12
CA HIS A 82 11.90 30.58 3.81
C HIS A 82 11.16 30.89 5.10
N VAL A 83 10.31 31.93 5.08
CA VAL A 83 9.49 32.32 6.22
C VAL A 83 8.04 32.41 5.79
N TYR A 84 7.19 31.57 6.38
CA TYR A 84 5.75 31.52 6.15
C TYR A 84 5.05 32.20 7.33
N ARG A 85 4.32 33.28 7.08
CA ARG A 85 3.58 34.05 8.09
C ARG A 85 2.08 33.96 7.81
N PRO A 86 1.36 33.04 8.46
CA PRO A 86 -0.08 32.92 8.29
C PRO A 86 -0.81 34.05 9.02
N ASP A 87 -1.97 34.45 8.50
CA ASP A 87 -2.96 35.27 9.20
C ASP A 87 -4.38 34.77 8.88
N GLN A 88 -5.40 35.52 9.32
CA GLN A 88 -6.81 35.11 9.16
C GLN A 88 -7.27 34.98 7.71
N THR A 89 -6.56 35.61 6.77
CA THR A 89 -6.94 35.70 5.36
C THR A 89 -5.99 34.92 4.44
N GLY A 90 -4.91 34.33 4.94
CA GLY A 90 -3.94 33.65 4.08
C GLY A 90 -2.55 33.46 4.68
N VAL A 91 -1.53 33.42 3.81
CA VAL A 91 -0.13 33.29 4.22
C VAL A 91 0.77 34.16 3.34
N THR A 92 1.66 34.93 3.98
CA THR A 92 2.77 35.61 3.29
C THR A 92 4.02 34.74 3.40
N VAL A 93 4.70 34.51 2.28
CA VAL A 93 5.90 33.70 2.21
C VAL A 93 7.05 34.52 1.65
N ASP A 94 8.14 34.65 2.41
CA ASP A 94 9.40 35.18 1.91
C ASP A 94 10.35 34.03 1.62
N TYR A 95 10.90 34.00 0.42
CA TYR A 95 11.88 33.02 -0.03
C TYR A 95 13.25 33.67 -0.18
N GLU A 96 14.28 33.07 0.42
CA GLU A 96 15.68 33.44 0.21
C GLU A 96 16.47 32.22 -0.27
N PHE A 97 17.05 32.34 -1.46
CA PHE A 97 17.84 31.32 -2.13
C PHE A 97 19.29 31.78 -2.26
N ALA A 98 20.21 31.18 -1.51
CA ALA A 98 21.64 31.47 -1.61
C ALA A 98 22.37 30.40 -2.43
N TRP A 99 23.41 30.85 -3.13
CA TRP A 99 24.31 30.04 -3.94
C TRP A 99 25.74 30.44 -3.62
N HIS A 100 26.62 29.45 -3.41
CA HIS A 100 27.99 29.64 -2.91
C HIS A 100 29.07 29.16 -3.89
N SER A 101 28.69 28.87 -5.14
CA SER A 101 29.59 28.38 -6.18
C SER A 101 29.71 29.38 -7.35
N GLU A 102 30.84 29.35 -8.05
CA GLU A 102 31.04 30.09 -9.31
C GLU A 102 30.29 29.44 -10.50
N GLU A 103 29.81 28.19 -10.34
CA GLU A 103 29.00 27.53 -11.38
C GLU A 103 27.69 28.30 -11.61
N PRO A 104 27.21 28.45 -12.86
CA PRO A 104 25.93 29.10 -13.11
C PRO A 104 24.78 28.22 -12.58
N ALA A 105 23.83 28.85 -11.90
CA ALA A 105 22.68 28.17 -11.33
C ALA A 105 21.40 29.00 -11.43
N MET A 106 20.28 28.30 -11.55
CA MET A 106 18.92 28.82 -11.50
C MET A 106 18.11 28.04 -10.48
N VAL A 107 17.06 28.68 -9.96
CA VAL A 107 16.08 28.05 -9.09
C VAL A 107 14.73 27.95 -9.80
N GLU A 108 14.14 26.77 -9.79
CA GLU A 108 12.73 26.57 -10.08
C GLU A 108 12.00 26.49 -8.74
N LEU A 109 10.97 27.33 -8.56
CA LEU A 109 10.14 27.36 -7.37
C LEU A 109 8.70 27.03 -7.76
N ALA A 110 8.23 25.84 -7.42
CA ALA A 110 6.82 25.49 -7.41
C ALA A 110 6.20 25.97 -6.09
N ALA A 111 5.79 27.24 -6.02
CA ALA A 111 5.25 27.83 -4.79
C ALA A 111 3.86 27.29 -4.39
N GLY A 112 3.15 26.66 -5.32
CA GLY A 112 1.91 25.96 -4.99
C GLY A 112 1.48 24.95 -6.06
N MET A 113 1.20 23.73 -5.63
CA MET A 113 0.45 22.74 -6.39
C MET A 113 -1.04 22.90 -6.07
N LEU A 114 -1.76 23.63 -6.91
CA LEU A 114 -3.15 23.99 -6.67
C LEU A 114 -4.08 22.82 -7.00
N TRP A 115 -5.02 22.50 -6.12
CA TRP A 115 -6.01 21.45 -6.38
C TRP A 115 -7.00 21.91 -7.46
N ALA A 116 -6.85 21.39 -8.68
CA ALA A 116 -7.60 21.85 -9.84
C ALA A 116 -9.13 21.75 -9.68
N PRO A 117 -9.72 20.72 -9.03
CA PRO A 117 -11.15 20.63 -8.84
C PRO A 117 -11.77 21.80 -8.08
N ALA A 118 -11.05 22.41 -7.12
CA ALA A 118 -11.53 23.59 -6.40
C ALA A 118 -11.64 24.84 -7.29
N LEU A 119 -10.94 24.86 -8.42
CA LEU A 119 -10.77 26.04 -9.27
C LEU A 119 -11.37 25.86 -10.69
N THR A 120 -11.58 24.63 -11.16
CA THR A 120 -11.91 24.31 -12.57
C THR A 120 -13.22 24.95 -13.06
N HIS A 121 -14.20 25.15 -12.18
CA HIS A 121 -15.48 25.80 -12.50
C HIS A 121 -15.45 27.32 -12.30
N GLY A 122 -14.25 27.90 -12.23
CA GLY A 122 -14.01 29.30 -12.02
C GLY A 122 -13.41 30.03 -13.22
N SER A 123 -12.96 31.25 -12.97
CA SER A 123 -12.18 32.07 -13.89
C SER A 123 -10.88 32.52 -13.24
N ILE A 124 -9.93 32.96 -14.06
CA ILE A 124 -8.64 33.50 -13.61
C ILE A 124 -8.39 34.85 -14.30
N ARG A 125 -7.87 35.82 -13.54
CA ARG A 125 -7.24 37.03 -14.06
C ARG A 125 -5.79 37.13 -13.62
N ILE A 126 -4.95 37.65 -14.50
CA ILE A 126 -3.51 37.81 -14.32
C ILE A 126 -3.17 39.27 -14.55
N ASP A 127 -2.68 39.97 -13.52
CA ASP A 127 -2.46 41.42 -13.52
C ASP A 127 -3.67 42.21 -14.08
N GLY A 128 -4.89 41.77 -13.74
CA GLY A 128 -6.15 42.38 -14.21
C GLY A 128 -6.62 41.94 -15.60
N GLY A 129 -5.76 41.32 -16.43
CA GLY A 129 -6.14 40.75 -17.73
C GLY A 129 -6.84 39.38 -17.58
N GLU A 130 -7.76 39.05 -18.49
CA GLU A 130 -8.39 37.73 -18.48
C GLU A 130 -7.40 36.63 -18.85
N GLY A 131 -7.32 35.62 -18.00
CA GLY A 131 -6.60 34.40 -18.31
C GLY A 131 -7.49 33.40 -19.02
N ARG A 132 -6.84 32.36 -19.52
CA ARG A 132 -7.47 31.26 -20.24
C ARG A 132 -8.38 30.43 -19.33
N SER A 133 -9.38 29.77 -19.92
CA SER A 133 -10.28 28.85 -19.23
C SER A 133 -9.53 27.81 -18.37
N LEU A 134 -10.04 27.58 -17.16
CA LEU A 134 -9.57 26.58 -16.19
C LEU A 134 -10.13 25.17 -16.44
N GLY A 135 -11.04 25.03 -17.43
CA GLY A 135 -11.61 23.75 -17.84
C GLY A 135 -10.56 22.75 -18.32
N LYS A 136 -10.85 21.45 -18.20
CA LYS A 136 -9.95 20.39 -18.68
C LYS A 136 -9.79 20.47 -20.19
N ARG A 137 -8.54 20.35 -20.67
CA ARG A 137 -8.19 20.41 -22.10
C ARG A 137 -7.13 19.38 -22.44
N GLU A 138 -7.11 18.97 -23.70
CA GLU A 138 -6.01 18.20 -24.27
C GLU A 138 -4.94 19.16 -24.81
N PHE A 139 -3.67 18.78 -24.64
CA PHE A 139 -2.53 19.56 -25.08
C PHE A 139 -1.67 18.73 -26.04
N GLN A 140 -1.38 19.30 -27.21
CA GLN A 140 -0.44 18.74 -28.17
C GLN A 140 0.98 19.21 -27.84
N GLY A 141 1.91 18.27 -27.63
CA GLY A 141 3.31 18.53 -27.26
C GLY A 141 3.58 18.59 -25.74
N SER A 142 4.87 18.62 -25.37
CA SER A 142 5.35 18.49 -23.97
C SER A 142 5.74 19.80 -23.27
N GLY A 143 5.83 20.93 -24.00
CA GLY A 143 6.20 22.23 -23.43
C GLY A 143 5.14 22.79 -22.47
N PHE A 144 5.57 23.31 -21.31
CA PHE A 144 4.67 23.88 -20.32
C PHE A 144 4.08 25.23 -20.76
N GLU A 145 4.75 25.93 -21.69
CA GLU A 145 4.36 27.25 -22.21
C GLU A 145 2.97 27.20 -22.87
N ARG A 146 2.65 26.08 -23.53
CA ARG A 146 1.32 25.86 -24.14
C ARG A 146 0.24 25.60 -23.09
N ARG A 147 0.63 25.26 -21.87
CA ARG A 147 -0.25 24.92 -20.75
C ARG A 147 -0.46 26.10 -19.81
N THR A 148 0.21 27.23 -20.00
CA THR A 148 0.01 28.42 -19.15
C THR A 148 -1.40 28.98 -19.27
N PHE A 149 -1.95 29.44 -18.15
CA PHE A 149 -3.24 30.13 -18.14
C PHE A 149 -3.12 31.58 -18.64
N GLY A 150 -1.91 32.09 -18.81
CA GLY A 150 -1.63 33.38 -19.42
C GLY A 150 -0.16 33.77 -19.23
N PRO A 151 0.18 35.06 -19.37
CA PRO A 151 1.55 35.53 -19.26
C PRO A 151 2.09 35.43 -17.82
N THR A 152 3.39 35.64 -17.66
CA THR A 152 3.98 35.86 -16.34
C THR A 152 3.40 37.10 -15.69
N GLY A 153 3.06 37.01 -14.40
CA GLY A 153 2.35 38.07 -13.67
C GLY A 153 2.91 38.31 -12.26
N SER A 154 2.40 39.36 -11.64
CA SER A 154 2.62 39.71 -10.23
C SER A 154 1.40 39.43 -9.36
N GLU A 155 0.19 39.40 -9.94
CA GLU A 155 -1.05 38.97 -9.28
C GLU A 155 -1.80 37.94 -10.15
N PHE A 156 -2.20 36.83 -9.53
CA PHE A 156 -3.09 35.82 -10.10
C PHE A 156 -4.31 35.67 -9.21
N ARG A 157 -5.48 35.94 -9.76
CA ARG A 157 -6.75 35.96 -9.04
C ARG A 157 -7.71 34.94 -9.64
N PHE A 158 -8.13 33.98 -8.83
CA PHE A 158 -9.07 32.94 -9.20
C PHE A 158 -10.41 33.20 -8.51
N TRP A 159 -11.51 33.17 -9.27
CA TRP A 159 -12.86 33.16 -8.72
C TRP A 159 -13.49 31.82 -9.00
N ALA A 160 -13.79 31.06 -7.96
CA ALA A 160 -14.37 29.73 -8.08
C ALA A 160 -15.47 29.52 -7.02
N PRO A 161 -16.25 28.43 -7.10
CA PRO A 161 -17.29 28.14 -6.11
C PRO A 161 -16.78 28.08 -4.66
N VAL A 162 -15.51 27.69 -4.46
CA VAL A 162 -14.87 27.68 -3.14
C VAL A 162 -14.62 29.09 -2.57
N GLY A 163 -14.56 30.09 -3.45
CA GLY A 163 -14.25 31.48 -3.10
C GLY A 163 -13.23 32.12 -4.03
N GLU A 164 -12.65 33.20 -3.55
CA GLU A 164 -11.57 33.92 -4.21
C GLU A 164 -10.21 33.44 -3.67
N VAL A 165 -9.32 33.05 -4.59
CA VAL A 165 -7.93 32.69 -4.28
C VAL A 165 -7.03 33.68 -5.01
N VAL A 166 -6.16 34.38 -4.30
CA VAL A 166 -5.23 35.37 -4.86
C VAL A 166 -3.81 34.98 -4.50
N ALA A 167 -2.93 34.94 -5.51
CA ALA A 167 -1.49 34.85 -5.34
C ALA A 167 -0.88 36.17 -5.83
N SER A 168 -0.34 36.99 -4.93
CA SER A 168 0.22 38.30 -5.27
C SER A 168 1.65 38.47 -4.78
N SER A 169 2.46 39.21 -5.53
CA SER A 169 3.88 39.34 -5.29
C SER A 169 4.39 40.70 -5.80
N PRO A 170 5.40 41.31 -5.15
CA PRO A 170 6.11 42.47 -5.70
C PRO A 170 6.84 42.18 -7.02
N GLN A 171 7.31 40.94 -7.20
CA GLN A 171 7.99 40.49 -8.42
C GLN A 171 7.00 40.02 -9.49
N LYS A 172 7.26 40.36 -10.76
CA LYS A 172 6.51 39.89 -11.94
C LYS A 172 7.21 38.71 -12.62
N SER A 173 7.42 37.62 -11.86
CA SER A 173 8.15 36.42 -12.32
C SER A 173 7.38 35.12 -12.11
N TRP A 174 6.07 35.21 -11.83
CA TRP A 174 5.22 34.06 -11.50
C TRP A 174 4.43 33.60 -12.71
N VAL A 175 4.23 32.30 -12.82
CA VAL A 175 3.46 31.64 -13.88
C VAL A 175 2.53 30.60 -13.26
N CYS A 176 1.37 30.42 -13.88
CA CYS A 176 0.42 29.36 -13.55
C CYS A 176 0.12 28.56 -14.82
N PHE A 177 0.19 27.23 -14.74
CA PHE A 177 -0.12 26.35 -15.87
C PHE A 177 -0.86 25.08 -15.48
N ASP A 178 -1.55 24.48 -16.45
CA ASP A 178 -2.34 23.27 -16.28
C ASP A 178 -1.44 22.03 -16.19
N GLY A 179 -1.34 21.45 -14.99
CA GLY A 179 -0.56 20.25 -14.70
C GLY A 179 -1.29 18.95 -15.00
N ARG A 180 -2.60 18.98 -15.33
CA ARG A 180 -3.38 17.76 -15.59
C ARG A 180 -2.86 17.05 -16.83
N GLY A 181 -2.60 15.74 -16.69
CA GLY A 181 -2.01 14.93 -17.76
C GLY A 181 -0.63 15.42 -18.22
N TYR A 182 0.11 16.11 -17.36
CA TYR A 182 1.50 16.49 -17.64
C TYR A 182 2.44 15.32 -17.36
N ASN A 183 3.39 15.07 -18.25
CA ASN A 183 4.30 13.92 -18.14
C ASN A 183 5.46 14.21 -17.18
N GLN A 184 5.13 14.41 -15.91
CA GLN A 184 6.07 14.61 -14.81
C GLN A 184 5.57 13.86 -13.58
N SER A 185 6.47 13.29 -12.79
CA SER A 185 6.11 12.49 -11.60
C SER A 185 5.25 13.26 -10.59
N TRP A 186 5.43 14.57 -10.48
CA TRP A 186 4.62 15.43 -9.60
C TRP A 186 3.19 15.64 -10.08
N ALA A 187 2.89 15.39 -11.36
CA ALA A 187 1.58 15.57 -12.01
C ALA A 187 0.83 14.26 -12.29
N GLN A 188 1.54 13.13 -12.41
CA GLN A 188 0.94 11.83 -12.71
C GLN A 188 -0.13 11.46 -11.68
N ASN A 189 -1.31 11.05 -12.17
CA ASN A 189 -2.48 10.67 -11.36
C ASN A 189 -3.00 11.76 -10.40
N LYS A 190 -2.68 13.03 -10.66
CA LYS A 190 -3.17 14.16 -9.86
C LYS A 190 -3.87 15.21 -10.73
N ASP A 191 -4.92 15.80 -10.17
CA ASP A 191 -5.61 16.93 -10.79
C ASP A 191 -5.13 18.26 -10.18
N LEU A 192 -4.07 18.83 -10.77
CA LEU A 192 -3.37 19.99 -10.23
C LEU A 192 -3.13 21.09 -11.27
N PHE A 193 -3.12 22.34 -10.81
CA PHE A 193 -2.44 23.44 -11.49
C PHE A 193 -1.10 23.71 -10.83
N TRP A 194 -0.07 23.97 -11.62
CA TRP A 194 1.24 24.34 -11.13
C TRP A 194 1.34 25.86 -11.04
N PHE A 195 1.72 26.40 -9.89
CA PHE A 195 1.95 27.83 -9.66
C PHE A 195 3.34 28.07 -9.09
N GLY A 196 4.11 28.98 -9.69
CA GLY A 196 5.49 29.19 -9.28
C GLY A 196 6.31 30.11 -10.18
N SER A 197 7.62 30.10 -10.00
CA SER A 197 8.58 30.86 -10.81
C SER A 197 9.60 29.90 -11.43
N THR A 198 9.75 29.97 -12.75
CA THR A 198 10.67 29.12 -13.52
C THR A 198 11.92 29.92 -13.85
N GLY A 199 13.09 29.50 -13.35
CA GLY A 199 14.38 30.08 -13.75
C GLY A 199 14.79 31.35 -13.02
N VAL A 200 14.65 31.37 -11.69
CA VAL A 200 15.14 32.45 -10.83
C VAL A 200 16.68 32.39 -10.80
N PRO A 201 17.40 33.39 -11.34
CA PRO A 201 18.86 33.34 -11.35
C PRO A 201 19.42 33.51 -9.94
N VAL A 202 20.45 32.71 -9.61
CA VAL A 202 21.23 32.85 -8.38
C VAL A 202 22.70 32.96 -8.73
N ALA A 203 23.44 33.78 -7.98
CA ALA A 203 24.86 33.98 -8.17
C ALA A 203 25.57 33.92 -6.81
N LYS A 204 26.88 33.63 -6.85
CA LYS A 204 27.70 33.57 -5.65
C LYS A 204 27.59 34.86 -4.84
N ASP A 205 27.32 34.72 -3.55
CA ASP A 205 27.19 35.84 -2.59
C ASP A 205 26.08 36.86 -2.91
N ASN A 206 25.18 36.54 -3.86
CA ASN A 206 24.02 37.36 -4.22
C ASN A 206 22.73 36.51 -4.17
N PRO A 207 22.13 36.33 -2.97
CA PRO A 207 20.97 35.48 -2.80
C PRO A 207 19.72 36.06 -3.49
N ALA A 208 18.99 35.21 -4.21
CA ALA A 208 17.71 35.60 -4.80
C ALA A 208 16.62 35.66 -3.72
N LYS A 209 15.82 36.73 -3.77
CA LYS A 209 14.72 36.96 -2.83
C LYS A 209 13.39 37.13 -3.56
N LEU A 210 12.39 36.34 -3.17
CA LEU A 210 11.03 36.42 -3.68
C LEU A 210 10.06 36.55 -2.52
N SER A 211 8.93 37.22 -2.73
CA SER A 211 7.85 37.26 -1.74
C SER A 211 6.52 36.94 -2.42
N LEU A 212 5.69 36.14 -1.76
CA LEU A 212 4.40 35.73 -2.29
C LEU A 212 3.35 35.77 -1.17
N ARG A 213 2.25 36.45 -1.43
CA ARG A 213 1.06 36.43 -0.60
C ARG A 213 0.00 35.53 -1.23
N TRP A 214 -0.40 34.50 -0.50
CA TRP A 214 -1.67 33.82 -0.73
C TRP A 214 -2.75 34.52 0.09
N SER A 215 -3.83 34.97 -0.55
CA SER A 215 -5.03 35.49 0.11
C SER A 215 -6.25 34.66 -0.31
N LEU A 216 -7.01 34.19 0.65
CA LEU A 216 -8.11 33.25 0.49
C LEU A 216 -9.38 33.84 1.11
N THR A 217 -10.36 34.17 0.28
CA THR A 217 -11.65 34.69 0.72
C THR A 217 -12.71 33.63 0.44
N PRO A 218 -13.39 33.06 1.45
CA PRO A 218 -14.42 32.06 1.21
C PRO A 218 -15.55 32.65 0.37
N GLY A 219 -16.03 31.87 -0.59
CA GLY A 219 -17.24 32.22 -1.33
C GLY A 219 -18.39 32.37 -0.35
N GLN A 220 -19.31 33.29 -0.62
CA GLN A 220 -20.59 33.24 0.10
C GLN A 220 -21.17 31.86 -0.15
N ALA A 221 -21.50 31.14 0.93
CA ALA A 221 -22.32 29.96 0.82
C ALA A 221 -23.57 30.41 0.07
N ARG A 222 -23.67 30.06 -1.21
CA ARG A 222 -24.96 30.09 -1.87
C ARG A 222 -25.78 29.18 -0.99
N THR A 223 -26.76 29.73 -0.27
CA THR A 223 -27.94 28.95 0.10
C THR A 223 -28.29 28.26 -1.19
N ALA A 224 -28.03 26.96 -1.26
CA ALA A 224 -28.35 26.19 -2.43
C ALA A 224 -29.77 26.62 -2.76
N SER A 225 -29.97 27.17 -3.97
CA SER A 225 -31.31 27.23 -4.48
C SER A 225 -31.86 25.85 -4.20
N LYS A 226 -32.98 25.75 -3.49
CA LYS A 226 -33.78 24.53 -3.53
C LYS A 226 -34.36 24.48 -4.94
N ASP A 227 -33.49 24.40 -5.94
CA ASP A 227 -33.80 23.68 -7.15
C ASP A 227 -34.06 22.29 -6.60
N ARG A 228 -35.34 22.04 -6.29
CA ARG A 228 -35.86 20.70 -6.35
C ARG A 228 -35.55 20.28 -7.78
N VAL A 229 -34.39 19.67 -7.95
CA VAL A 229 -34.24 18.68 -8.99
C VAL A 229 -35.34 17.68 -8.63
N GLU A 230 -36.45 17.74 -9.37
CA GLU A 230 -37.26 16.55 -9.51
C GLU A 230 -36.30 15.53 -10.10
N ILE A 231 -35.70 14.74 -9.22
CA ILE A 231 -35.09 13.49 -9.64
C ILE A 231 -36.32 12.67 -10.04
N ALA A 232 -36.70 12.78 -11.30
CA ALA A 232 -37.45 11.72 -11.95
C ALA A 232 -36.52 10.51 -11.91
N THR A 233 -36.56 9.76 -10.82
CA THR A 233 -36.08 8.38 -10.83
C THR A 233 -37.11 7.63 -11.66
N GLU A 234 -37.03 7.75 -12.98
CA GLU A 234 -37.52 6.65 -13.80
C GLU A 234 -36.68 5.44 -13.38
N PRO A 235 -37.31 4.37 -12.85
CA PRO A 235 -36.59 3.15 -12.55
C PRO A 235 -35.91 2.70 -13.85
N ARG A 236 -34.59 2.78 -13.89
CA ARG A 236 -33.85 2.21 -15.00
C ARG A 236 -33.78 0.73 -14.75
N GLU A 237 -34.45 -0.04 -15.58
CA GLU A 237 -34.26 -1.48 -15.62
C GLU A 237 -32.81 -1.73 -16.04
N ILE A 238 -31.99 -2.21 -15.10
CA ILE A 238 -30.65 -2.68 -15.42
C ILE A 238 -30.84 -4.14 -15.81
N GLU A 239 -30.59 -4.46 -17.08
CA GLU A 239 -30.76 -5.81 -17.65
C GLU A 239 -29.98 -6.90 -16.87
N VAL A 240 -28.98 -6.49 -16.09
CA VAL A 240 -28.13 -7.32 -15.23
C VAL A 240 -28.40 -7.14 -13.73
N ALA A 241 -29.46 -6.43 -13.33
CA ALA A 241 -29.87 -6.33 -11.94
C ALA A 241 -30.27 -7.72 -11.43
N ARG A 242 -29.74 -8.09 -10.26
CA ARG A 242 -29.98 -9.41 -9.67
C ARG A 242 -31.30 -9.39 -8.92
N GLU A 243 -32.18 -10.33 -9.24
CA GLU A 243 -33.40 -10.57 -8.47
C GLU A 243 -33.07 -11.15 -7.08
N VAL A 244 -33.78 -10.66 -6.07
CA VAL A 244 -33.80 -11.24 -4.72
C VAL A 244 -34.43 -12.64 -4.79
N GLY A 245 -33.89 -13.61 -4.06
CA GLY A 245 -34.39 -14.99 -4.04
C GLY A 245 -33.72 -15.95 -5.03
N LYS A 246 -32.87 -15.46 -5.95
CA LYS A 246 -32.01 -16.32 -6.80
C LYS A 246 -30.67 -16.64 -6.13
N PRO A 247 -30.02 -17.78 -6.44
CA PRO A 247 -28.71 -18.11 -5.91
C PRO A 247 -27.66 -17.04 -6.16
N LEU A 248 -27.00 -16.59 -5.09
CA LEU A 248 -25.90 -15.66 -5.18
C LEU A 248 -24.66 -16.37 -5.76
N PRO A 249 -23.92 -15.77 -6.71
CA PRO A 249 -22.69 -16.34 -7.25
C PRO A 249 -21.55 -16.14 -6.24
N LEU A 250 -21.65 -16.83 -5.11
CA LEU A 250 -20.63 -16.85 -4.08
C LEU A 250 -19.42 -17.63 -4.58
N VAL A 251 -18.24 -17.04 -4.39
CA VAL A 251 -16.95 -17.67 -4.68
C VAL A 251 -16.11 -17.65 -3.41
N PRO A 252 -15.66 -18.81 -2.87
CA PRO A 252 -15.99 -20.16 -3.34
C PRO A 252 -17.49 -20.45 -3.20
N ARG A 253 -17.98 -21.37 -4.03
CA ARG A 253 -19.39 -21.81 -3.99
C ARG A 253 -19.62 -22.61 -2.71
N PRO A 254 -20.59 -22.21 -1.86
CA PRO A 254 -20.93 -22.98 -0.67
C PRO A 254 -21.41 -24.38 -1.04
N LYS A 255 -21.14 -25.36 -0.18
CA LYS A 255 -21.63 -26.73 -0.35
C LYS A 255 -23.14 -26.83 -0.27
N TYR A 256 -23.77 -26.04 0.61
CA TYR A 256 -25.21 -25.91 0.69
C TYR A 256 -25.60 -24.43 0.71
N TYR A 257 -26.58 -24.08 -0.13
CA TYR A 257 -27.17 -22.75 -0.20
C TYR A 257 -28.65 -22.88 -0.52
N GLU A 258 -29.50 -22.38 0.38
CA GLU A 258 -30.96 -22.34 0.24
C GLU A 258 -31.41 -20.87 0.29
N PRO A 259 -31.75 -20.24 -0.85
CA PRO A 259 -32.33 -18.90 -0.87
C PRO A 259 -33.77 -18.93 -0.35
N ARG A 260 -34.21 -17.84 0.28
CA ARG A 260 -35.59 -17.64 0.74
C ARG A 260 -36.07 -16.25 0.35
N ASP A 261 -37.38 -16.07 0.29
CA ASP A 261 -37.97 -14.78 -0.05
C ASP A 261 -37.85 -13.80 1.12
N GLY A 262 -37.29 -12.62 0.85
CA GLY A 262 -37.16 -11.52 1.80
C GLY A 262 -35.72 -11.05 1.99
N VAL A 263 -35.60 -9.86 2.59
CA VAL A 263 -34.32 -9.21 2.89
C VAL A 263 -34.38 -8.66 4.30
N LEU A 264 -33.33 -8.90 5.07
CA LEU A 264 -33.08 -8.29 6.36
C LEU A 264 -32.40 -6.94 6.13
N ASP A 265 -33.05 -5.82 6.43
CA ASP A 265 -32.39 -4.51 6.47
C ASP A 265 -31.25 -4.60 7.51
N LEU A 266 -30.00 -4.36 7.09
CA LEU A 266 -28.86 -4.42 7.99
C LEU A 266 -28.80 -3.20 8.91
N GLY A 267 -29.48 -2.12 8.53
CA GLY A 267 -29.33 -0.80 9.12
C GLY A 267 -27.88 -0.29 8.97
N GLN A 268 -27.55 0.76 9.72
CA GLN A 268 -26.21 1.38 9.66
C GLN A 268 -25.18 0.73 10.58
N TYR A 269 -25.62 0.15 11.70
CA TYR A 269 -24.76 -0.48 12.69
C TYR A 269 -25.44 -1.73 13.24
N PRO A 270 -25.29 -2.89 12.56
CA PRO A 270 -25.81 -4.13 13.12
C PRO A 270 -25.12 -4.40 14.46
N LEU A 271 -25.89 -4.83 15.45
CA LEU A 271 -25.38 -5.33 16.71
C LEU A 271 -24.85 -6.75 16.50
N ILE A 272 -23.54 -6.89 16.36
CA ILE A 272 -22.89 -8.19 16.26
C ILE A 272 -22.60 -8.69 17.68
N ARG A 273 -23.35 -9.71 18.10
CA ARG A 273 -23.14 -10.40 19.38
C ARG A 273 -22.16 -11.54 19.16
N VAL A 274 -20.91 -11.30 19.52
CA VAL A 274 -19.81 -12.27 19.39
C VAL A 274 -19.63 -13.08 20.69
N PRO A 275 -19.02 -14.27 20.63
CA PRO A 275 -18.54 -14.96 21.82
C PRO A 275 -17.61 -14.06 22.64
N GLN A 276 -17.61 -14.22 23.97
CA GLN A 276 -16.88 -13.33 24.87
C GLN A 276 -15.39 -13.22 24.47
N GLY A 277 -14.92 -11.99 24.23
CA GLY A 277 -13.52 -11.69 23.89
C GLY A 277 -13.20 -11.65 22.39
N ASP A 278 -14.12 -12.03 21.51
CA ASP A 278 -13.85 -12.17 20.07
C ASP A 278 -14.32 -10.96 19.23
N LEU A 279 -13.83 -9.77 19.59
CA LEU A 279 -14.18 -8.52 18.90
C LEU A 279 -13.71 -8.51 17.43
N GLN A 280 -12.74 -9.37 17.05
CA GLN A 280 -12.18 -9.43 15.71
C GLN A 280 -13.19 -9.90 14.66
N LEU A 281 -14.14 -10.77 15.02
CA LEU A 281 -15.19 -11.24 14.11
C LEU A 281 -16.09 -10.10 13.61
N GLY A 282 -16.40 -9.13 14.48
CA GLY A 282 -17.14 -7.93 14.09
C GLY A 282 -16.35 -7.07 13.12
N THR A 283 -15.06 -6.86 13.40
CA THR A 283 -14.14 -6.14 12.51
C THR A 283 -14.03 -6.80 11.14
N GLU A 284 -13.95 -8.13 11.08
CA GLU A 284 -13.87 -8.89 9.83
C GLU A 284 -15.11 -8.69 8.95
N PHE A 285 -16.30 -8.76 9.55
CA PHE A 285 -17.56 -8.47 8.85
C PHE A 285 -17.57 -7.05 8.29
N THR A 286 -17.30 -6.06 9.14
CA THR A 286 -17.35 -4.64 8.76
C THR A 286 -16.34 -4.32 7.66
N GLN A 287 -15.10 -4.81 7.76
CA GLN A 287 -14.08 -4.58 6.74
C GLN A 287 -14.42 -5.26 5.42
N THR A 288 -14.94 -6.50 5.46
CA THR A 288 -15.37 -7.20 4.24
C THR A 288 -16.54 -6.49 3.58
N LEU A 289 -17.48 -5.96 4.36
CA LEU A 289 -18.62 -5.19 3.88
C LEU A 289 -18.15 -3.88 3.23
N TYR A 290 -17.32 -3.09 3.92
CA TYR A 290 -16.86 -1.79 3.44
C TYR A 290 -15.82 -1.86 2.31
N ALA A 291 -15.24 -3.04 2.07
CA ALA A 291 -14.45 -3.27 0.86
C ALA A 291 -15.31 -3.27 -0.42
N ARG A 292 -16.63 -3.44 -0.31
CA ARG A 292 -17.57 -3.56 -1.44
C ARG A 292 -18.62 -2.46 -1.48
N TRP A 293 -18.98 -1.94 -0.30
CA TRP A 293 -20.01 -0.93 -0.14
C TRP A 293 -19.42 0.33 0.50
N GLU A 294 -19.78 1.50 -0.02
CA GLU A 294 -19.41 2.75 0.65
C GLU A 294 -20.22 2.89 1.96
N PRO A 295 -19.58 3.23 3.09
CA PRO A 295 -20.32 3.47 4.31
C PRO A 295 -21.22 4.71 4.14
N GLU A 296 -22.54 4.53 4.27
CA GLU A 296 -23.49 5.64 4.21
C GLU A 296 -23.30 6.64 5.36
N ARG A 297 -23.68 7.90 5.11
CA ARG A 297 -23.75 8.93 6.17
C ARG A 297 -24.84 8.58 7.19
N PRO A 298 -24.64 8.86 8.49
CA PRO A 298 -25.58 8.41 9.50
C PRO A 298 -26.99 9.02 9.36
N SER A 299 -28.04 8.19 9.35
CA SER A 299 -29.43 8.60 9.51
C SER A 299 -29.98 7.93 10.78
N ARG A 300 -30.45 8.74 11.73
CA ARG A 300 -30.74 8.32 13.12
C ARG A 300 -32.04 7.49 13.30
N ARG A 301 -32.57 6.84 12.27
CA ARG A 301 -33.88 6.15 12.36
C ARG A 301 -33.87 4.76 11.72
N GLY A 302 -33.91 3.74 12.58
CA GLY A 302 -34.09 2.33 12.22
C GLY A 302 -34.01 1.42 13.44
N GLN A 303 -34.69 0.26 13.37
CA GLN A 303 -34.54 -0.82 14.34
C GLN A 303 -33.15 -1.44 14.19
N GLN A 304 -32.46 -1.74 15.30
CA GLN A 304 -31.10 -2.28 15.24
C GLN A 304 -31.12 -3.78 14.91
N THR A 305 -30.52 -4.16 13.79
CA THR A 305 -30.39 -5.55 13.36
C THR A 305 -29.38 -6.29 14.23
N VAL A 306 -29.72 -7.52 14.63
CA VAL A 306 -28.84 -8.36 15.47
C VAL A 306 -28.24 -9.49 14.62
N ILE A 307 -26.92 -9.64 14.72
CA ILE A 307 -26.18 -10.78 14.19
C ILE A 307 -25.66 -11.56 15.40
N GLU A 308 -26.21 -12.76 15.63
CA GLU A 308 -25.75 -13.65 16.69
C GLU A 308 -24.65 -14.56 16.15
N VAL A 309 -23.49 -14.57 16.80
CA VAL A 309 -22.34 -15.38 16.40
C VAL A 309 -22.01 -16.35 17.52
N VAL A 310 -22.00 -17.65 17.21
CA VAL A 310 -21.84 -18.73 18.21
C VAL A 310 -20.77 -19.70 17.75
N ARG A 311 -19.83 -20.00 18.64
CA ARG A 311 -18.93 -21.13 18.47
C ARG A 311 -19.61 -22.37 19.03
N GLU A 312 -19.80 -23.39 18.20
CA GLU A 312 -20.40 -24.66 18.63
C GLU A 312 -19.84 -25.82 17.78
N ASP A 313 -19.79 -27.03 18.36
CA ASP A 313 -19.33 -28.22 17.64
C ASP A 313 -20.43 -28.69 16.67
N LEU A 314 -20.26 -28.34 15.40
CA LEU A 314 -21.17 -28.68 14.30
C LEU A 314 -21.05 -30.15 13.86
N LYS A 315 -20.11 -30.91 14.43
CA LYS A 315 -19.75 -32.27 13.97
C LYS A 315 -19.34 -32.29 12.49
N LEU A 316 -18.72 -31.20 12.03
CA LEU A 316 -18.22 -31.01 10.67
C LEU A 316 -16.69 -30.79 10.68
N PRO A 317 -16.01 -30.88 9.52
CA PRO A 317 -14.57 -30.65 9.43
C PRO A 317 -14.13 -29.27 9.93
N ALA A 318 -12.83 -29.11 10.22
CA ALA A 318 -12.26 -27.82 10.61
C ALA A 318 -12.55 -26.73 9.56
N GLY A 319 -12.84 -25.52 10.04
CA GLY A 319 -13.28 -24.41 9.20
C GLY A 319 -14.74 -24.48 8.72
N ALA A 320 -15.54 -25.44 9.22
CA ALA A 320 -16.96 -25.52 8.89
C ALA A 320 -17.78 -24.41 9.57
N TYR A 321 -18.82 -23.94 8.87
CA TYR A 321 -19.73 -22.93 9.38
C TYR A 321 -21.15 -23.04 8.79
N SER A 322 -22.10 -22.41 9.49
CA SER A 322 -23.48 -22.26 9.09
C SER A 322 -23.95 -20.81 9.26
N ILE A 323 -24.73 -20.31 8.31
CA ILE A 323 -25.33 -18.98 8.31
C ILE A 323 -26.82 -19.13 8.05
N GLU A 324 -27.64 -18.56 8.93
CA GLU A 324 -29.09 -18.43 8.75
C GLU A 324 -29.47 -16.96 8.82
N VAL A 325 -30.14 -16.46 7.78
CA VAL A 325 -30.68 -15.08 7.74
C VAL A 325 -32.19 -15.15 7.59
N GLY A 326 -32.92 -14.44 8.43
CA GLY A 326 -34.37 -14.40 8.44
C GLY A 326 -34.94 -13.11 9.04
N PRO A 327 -36.27 -13.04 9.25
CA PRO A 327 -36.94 -11.81 9.69
C PRO A 327 -36.56 -11.36 11.11
N SER A 328 -36.05 -12.26 11.95
CA SER A 328 -35.62 -11.95 13.32
C SER A 328 -34.14 -11.54 13.43
N GLY A 329 -33.37 -11.59 12.34
CA GLY A 329 -31.93 -11.31 12.34
C GLY A 329 -31.11 -12.36 11.58
N ALA A 330 -29.80 -12.37 11.84
CA ALA A 330 -28.89 -13.38 11.31
C ALA A 330 -28.23 -14.18 12.44
N LYS A 331 -28.04 -15.48 12.22
CA LYS A 331 -27.31 -16.37 13.12
C LYS A 331 -26.17 -17.05 12.39
N VAL A 332 -24.97 -16.91 12.94
CA VAL A 332 -23.72 -17.49 12.44
C VAL A 332 -23.22 -18.52 13.45
N ARG A 333 -22.89 -19.71 12.96
CA ARG A 333 -22.28 -20.78 13.75
C ARG A 333 -20.99 -21.22 13.10
N GLY A 334 -19.95 -21.50 13.88
CA GLY A 334 -18.70 -22.03 13.37
C GLY A 334 -18.17 -23.16 14.26
N GLN A 335 -17.65 -24.20 13.61
CA GLN A 335 -16.97 -25.35 14.24
C GLN A 335 -15.77 -24.89 15.08
N ASP A 336 -15.06 -23.89 14.57
CA ASP A 336 -13.85 -23.29 15.13
C ASP A 336 -13.72 -21.82 14.68
N ASP A 337 -12.64 -21.16 15.10
CA ASP A 337 -12.34 -19.76 14.80
C ASP A 337 -12.21 -19.52 13.29
N ALA A 338 -11.62 -20.46 12.55
CA ALA A 338 -11.48 -20.38 11.10
C ALA A 338 -12.85 -20.40 10.41
N GLY A 339 -13.76 -21.27 10.88
CA GLY A 339 -15.15 -21.33 10.42
C GLY A 339 -15.89 -20.04 10.70
N LEU A 340 -15.77 -19.48 11.91
CA LEU A 340 -16.40 -18.20 12.27
C LEU A 340 -15.90 -17.03 11.42
N ILE A 341 -14.58 -16.90 11.24
CA ILE A 341 -13.97 -15.86 10.41
C ILE A 341 -14.50 -15.96 8.97
N GLN A 342 -14.51 -17.16 8.41
CA GLN A 342 -15.01 -17.37 7.04
C GLN A 342 -16.52 -17.10 6.93
N ALA A 343 -17.30 -17.47 7.95
CA ALA A 343 -18.73 -17.20 7.98
C ALA A 343 -19.04 -15.71 7.99
N MET A 344 -18.31 -14.91 8.78
CA MET A 344 -18.48 -13.45 8.79
C MET A 344 -18.15 -12.82 7.43
N ARG A 345 -17.11 -13.32 6.73
CA ARG A 345 -16.78 -12.90 5.36
C ARG A 345 -17.89 -13.29 4.37
N THR A 346 -18.39 -14.51 4.45
CA THR A 346 -19.49 -14.99 3.60
C THR A 346 -20.77 -14.21 3.85
N LEU A 347 -21.12 -13.90 5.10
CA LEU A 347 -22.26 -13.08 5.48
C LEU A 347 -22.15 -11.66 4.90
N ALA A 348 -20.99 -11.01 5.02
CA ALA A 348 -20.76 -9.70 4.40
C ALA A 348 -20.86 -9.76 2.86
N LYS A 349 -20.47 -10.89 2.26
CA LYS A 349 -20.49 -11.07 0.80
C LYS A 349 -21.88 -11.26 0.20
N ILE A 350 -22.86 -11.72 0.99
CA ILE A 350 -24.25 -11.85 0.53
C ILE A 350 -25.03 -10.54 0.62
N ALA A 351 -24.46 -9.48 1.19
CA ALA A 351 -25.10 -8.18 1.25
C ALA A 351 -25.48 -7.67 -0.15
N VAL A 352 -26.65 -7.04 -0.26
CA VAL A 352 -27.22 -6.48 -1.49
C VAL A 352 -27.78 -5.08 -1.22
N PRO A 353 -27.91 -4.21 -2.25
CA PRO A 353 -28.70 -3.00 -2.11
C PRO A 353 -30.17 -3.37 -1.90
N TYR A 354 -30.82 -2.73 -0.94
CA TYR A 354 -32.21 -2.95 -0.58
C TYR A 354 -32.84 -1.62 -0.14
N GLU A 355 -33.84 -1.13 -0.88
CA GLU A 355 -34.55 0.13 -0.59
C GLU A 355 -33.62 1.34 -0.33
N GLY A 356 -32.51 1.44 -1.08
CA GLY A 356 -31.53 2.52 -0.91
C GLY A 356 -30.66 2.37 0.34
N ARG A 357 -30.59 1.16 0.92
CA ARG A 357 -29.75 0.74 2.04
C ARG A 357 -29.02 -0.56 1.71
N ILE A 358 -28.28 -1.10 2.67
CA ILE A 358 -27.68 -2.44 2.60
C ILE A 358 -28.58 -3.45 3.34
N GLY A 359 -28.89 -4.57 2.70
CA GLY A 359 -29.63 -5.66 3.30
C GLY A 359 -28.96 -7.02 3.09
N LEU A 360 -29.36 -8.02 3.89
CA LEU A 360 -28.96 -9.41 3.77
C LEU A 360 -30.15 -10.24 3.27
N PRO A 361 -30.08 -10.89 2.10
CA PRO A 361 -31.14 -11.79 1.63
C PRO A 361 -31.37 -12.92 2.64
N TYR A 362 -32.63 -13.33 2.82
CA TYR A 362 -32.92 -14.50 3.65
C TYR A 362 -32.34 -15.75 2.99
N CYS A 363 -31.62 -16.55 3.77
CA CYS A 363 -31.00 -17.76 3.27
C CYS A 363 -30.57 -18.68 4.41
N ARG A 364 -30.26 -19.93 4.04
CA ARG A 364 -29.38 -20.82 4.81
C ARG A 364 -28.15 -21.17 3.98
N ILE A 365 -26.97 -21.12 4.61
CA ILE A 365 -25.69 -21.49 4.01
C ILE A 365 -24.98 -22.43 4.97
N ASP A 366 -24.58 -23.61 4.51
CA ASP A 366 -23.69 -24.50 5.24
C ASP A 366 -22.47 -24.80 4.36
N ASP A 367 -21.27 -24.62 4.90
CA ASP A 367 -20.05 -24.73 4.11
C ASP A 367 -18.82 -25.12 4.94
N TRP A 368 -17.83 -25.71 4.27
CA TRP A 368 -16.55 -26.07 4.85
C TRP A 368 -15.50 -26.21 3.74
N PRO A 369 -14.21 -25.95 4.04
CA PRO A 369 -13.16 -26.09 3.03
C PRO A 369 -13.04 -27.55 2.55
N ARG A 370 -12.78 -27.74 1.25
CA ARG A 370 -12.46 -29.07 0.70
C ARG A 370 -11.03 -29.51 1.07
N LEU A 371 -10.10 -28.57 1.06
CA LEU A 371 -8.68 -28.78 1.34
C LEU A 371 -8.30 -27.96 2.55
N GLU A 372 -7.53 -28.54 3.47
CA GLU A 372 -7.03 -27.84 4.66
C GLU A 372 -5.96 -26.79 4.31
N TRP A 373 -5.18 -27.03 3.26
CA TRP A 373 -4.14 -26.13 2.77
C TRP A 373 -4.63 -25.32 1.56
N ARG A 374 -4.75 -24.00 1.71
CA ARG A 374 -5.19 -23.08 0.65
C ARG A 374 -4.31 -21.84 0.70
N GLY A 375 -3.20 -21.89 -0.02
CA GLY A 375 -2.18 -20.85 0.05
C GLY A 375 -1.74 -20.28 -1.28
N VAL A 376 -1.01 -19.17 -1.19
CA VAL A 376 -0.30 -18.55 -2.32
C VAL A 376 1.16 -18.32 -1.93
N HIS A 377 2.03 -18.29 -2.93
CA HIS A 377 3.42 -17.89 -2.79
C HIS A 377 3.60 -16.46 -3.29
N LEU A 378 4.19 -15.58 -2.47
CA LEU A 378 4.41 -14.16 -2.79
C LEU A 378 5.85 -13.75 -2.46
N PHE A 379 6.38 -12.83 -3.24
CA PHE A 379 7.68 -12.19 -3.00
C PHE A 379 7.53 -10.98 -2.08
N VAL A 380 8.48 -10.78 -1.16
CA VAL A 380 8.55 -9.55 -0.36
C VAL A 380 9.39 -8.46 -1.05
N GLY A 381 9.31 -7.24 -0.54
CA GLY A 381 10.07 -6.10 -1.03
C GLY A 381 9.68 -4.79 -0.36
N PRO A 382 10.32 -3.66 -0.70
CA PRO A 382 10.14 -2.38 -0.01
C PRO A 382 8.69 -1.85 -0.02
N GLN A 383 7.89 -2.26 -1.00
CA GLN A 383 6.50 -1.85 -1.20
C GLN A 383 5.49 -3.00 -1.01
N ALA A 384 5.96 -4.20 -0.64
CA ALA A 384 5.11 -5.40 -0.60
C ALA A 384 3.97 -5.30 0.41
N LEU A 385 4.24 -4.78 1.62
CA LEU A 385 3.27 -4.72 2.71
C LEU A 385 1.93 -4.07 2.32
N ASP A 386 1.98 -2.91 1.67
CA ASP A 386 0.75 -2.18 1.30
C ASP A 386 -0.03 -2.91 0.21
N PHE A 387 0.68 -3.44 -0.79
CA PHE A 387 0.08 -4.24 -1.86
C PHE A 387 -0.53 -5.54 -1.33
N HIS A 388 0.19 -6.28 -0.48
CA HIS A 388 -0.28 -7.52 0.12
C HIS A 388 -1.48 -7.31 1.05
N ARG A 389 -1.51 -6.22 1.84
CA ARG A 389 -2.70 -5.85 2.62
C ARG A 389 -3.93 -5.65 1.74
N MET A 390 -3.77 -4.97 0.61
CA MET A 390 -4.85 -4.80 -0.36
C MET A 390 -5.28 -6.15 -0.96
N LEU A 391 -4.34 -6.96 -1.43
CA LEU A 391 -4.59 -8.27 -2.03
C LEU A 391 -5.31 -9.22 -1.06
N VAL A 392 -4.83 -9.29 0.18
CA VAL A 392 -5.43 -10.10 1.24
C VAL A 392 -6.84 -9.63 1.55
N THR A 393 -7.03 -8.34 1.80
CA THR A 393 -8.34 -7.77 2.17
C THR A 393 -9.37 -7.96 1.07
N ARG A 394 -8.98 -7.76 -0.20
CA ARG A 394 -9.92 -7.71 -1.32
C ARG A 394 -10.12 -9.05 -2.02
N ALA A 395 -9.13 -9.96 -1.96
CA ALA A 395 -9.17 -11.22 -2.70
C ALA A 395 -8.93 -12.44 -1.80
N LEU A 396 -7.74 -12.59 -1.22
CA LEU A 396 -7.34 -13.87 -0.63
C LEU A 396 -8.19 -14.28 0.58
N ALA A 397 -8.37 -13.38 1.54
CA ALA A 397 -9.20 -13.65 2.72
C ALA A 397 -10.68 -13.90 2.34
N PRO A 398 -11.33 -13.06 1.51
CA PRO A 398 -12.69 -13.30 1.02
C PRO A 398 -12.89 -14.61 0.24
N LEU A 399 -11.84 -15.12 -0.41
CA LEU A 399 -11.83 -16.39 -1.15
C LEU A 399 -11.48 -17.60 -0.26
N GLY A 400 -11.19 -17.38 1.02
CA GLY A 400 -10.96 -18.45 2.00
C GLY A 400 -9.54 -19.02 2.00
N PHE A 401 -8.56 -18.33 1.40
CA PHE A 401 -7.14 -18.69 1.57
C PHE A 401 -6.77 -18.55 3.05
N ASN A 402 -6.03 -19.52 3.57
CA ASN A 402 -5.63 -19.57 4.97
C ASN A 402 -4.13 -19.53 5.19
N LYS A 403 -3.31 -19.54 4.14
CA LYS A 403 -1.85 -19.55 4.27
C LYS A 403 -1.18 -18.71 3.20
N ILE A 404 -0.05 -18.12 3.51
CA ILE A 404 0.76 -17.39 2.53
C ILE A 404 2.23 -17.73 2.78
N VAL A 405 2.89 -18.24 1.75
CA VAL A 405 4.34 -18.42 1.73
C VAL A 405 4.95 -17.10 1.26
N LEU A 406 5.77 -16.48 2.09
CA LEU A 406 6.46 -15.22 1.80
C LEU A 406 7.95 -15.50 1.59
N GLN A 407 8.47 -15.20 0.40
CA GLN A 407 9.89 -15.33 0.10
C GLN A 407 10.66 -14.15 0.69
N CYS A 408 11.32 -14.39 1.83
CA CYS A 408 11.83 -13.40 2.77
C CYS A 408 13.33 -13.14 2.68
N GLU A 409 14.09 -13.85 1.83
CA GLU A 409 15.55 -13.70 1.73
C GLU A 409 16.02 -12.26 1.46
N ARG A 410 15.23 -11.45 0.75
CA ARG A 410 15.51 -10.03 0.48
C ARG A 410 15.03 -9.12 1.61
N SER A 411 15.35 -9.46 2.84
CA SER A 411 15.09 -8.62 4.02
C SER A 411 16.41 -8.17 4.66
N ASP A 412 16.40 -7.09 5.44
CA ASP A 412 17.60 -6.54 6.10
C ASP A 412 18.01 -7.33 7.37
N TRP A 413 18.18 -8.65 7.20
CA TRP A 413 18.63 -9.57 8.25
C TRP A 413 19.96 -9.11 8.86
N LEU A 414 20.03 -9.09 10.20
CA LEU A 414 21.22 -8.70 10.95
C LEU A 414 22.35 -9.72 10.79
N SER A 415 21.99 -11.00 10.62
CA SER A 415 22.91 -12.12 10.36
C SER A 415 23.64 -12.04 9.03
N THR A 416 23.17 -11.23 8.07
CA THR A 416 23.79 -11.04 6.76
C THR A 416 24.04 -9.55 6.47
N PRO A 417 24.98 -8.89 7.17
CA PRO A 417 25.23 -7.47 6.97
C PRO A 417 25.82 -7.18 5.58
N GLY A 418 25.49 -6.02 5.00
CA GLY A 418 26.09 -5.53 3.76
C GLY A 418 25.46 -6.04 2.47
N ILE A 419 24.50 -6.97 2.52
CA ILE A 419 23.83 -7.51 1.32
C ILE A 419 22.66 -6.64 0.81
N GLN A 420 22.38 -5.49 1.46
CA GLN A 420 21.21 -4.68 1.15
C GLN A 420 21.25 -4.12 -0.28
N THR A 421 20.12 -4.19 -0.98
CA THR A 421 19.91 -3.64 -2.33
C THR A 421 18.66 -2.78 -2.37
N SER A 422 18.33 -2.21 -3.54
CA SER A 422 17.07 -1.48 -3.75
C SER A 422 15.82 -2.36 -3.59
N MET A 423 15.96 -3.69 -3.58
CA MET A 423 14.86 -4.64 -3.39
C MET A 423 14.72 -5.13 -1.95
N THR A 424 15.57 -4.66 -1.03
CA THR A 424 15.58 -5.13 0.36
C THR A 424 14.42 -4.53 1.16
N MET A 425 13.62 -5.39 1.79
CA MET A 425 12.56 -5.00 2.71
C MET A 425 13.11 -4.83 4.14
N PRO A 426 12.74 -3.75 4.85
CA PRO A 426 13.01 -3.65 6.28
C PRO A 426 12.28 -4.75 7.08
N ARG A 427 12.98 -5.45 7.97
CA ARG A 427 12.50 -6.55 8.82
C ARG A 427 11.34 -6.13 9.72
N ARG A 428 11.30 -4.85 10.10
CA ARG A 428 10.15 -4.25 10.82
C ARG A 428 8.87 -4.26 9.99
N LEU A 429 8.95 -4.08 8.68
CA LEU A 429 7.81 -4.14 7.77
C LEU A 429 7.42 -5.59 7.53
N LEU A 430 8.41 -6.49 7.40
CA LEU A 430 8.15 -7.93 7.28
C LEU A 430 7.41 -8.47 8.52
N LYS A 431 7.85 -8.12 9.73
CA LYS A 431 7.15 -8.43 10.98
C LYS A 431 5.72 -7.89 10.99
N ALA A 432 5.54 -6.62 10.58
CA ALA A 432 4.21 -6.02 10.48
C ALA A 432 3.31 -6.71 9.45
N GLU A 433 3.88 -7.34 8.42
CA GLU A 433 3.15 -8.15 7.46
C GLU A 433 2.70 -9.48 8.07
N PHE A 434 3.61 -10.20 8.73
CA PHE A 434 3.30 -11.45 9.44
C PHE A 434 2.20 -11.24 10.49
N ASP A 435 2.33 -10.20 11.30
CA ASP A 435 1.33 -9.85 12.32
C ASP A 435 -0.02 -9.54 11.68
N TYR A 436 -0.03 -8.77 10.58
CA TYR A 436 -1.25 -8.49 9.84
C TYR A 436 -1.90 -9.78 9.33
N LEU A 437 -1.15 -10.69 8.69
CA LEU A 437 -1.70 -11.95 8.17
C LEU A 437 -2.36 -12.79 9.28
N ARG A 438 -1.73 -12.88 10.46
CA ARG A 438 -2.32 -13.56 11.63
C ARG A 438 -3.64 -12.94 12.06
N THR A 439 -3.76 -11.60 12.07
CA THR A 439 -5.05 -10.93 12.38
C THR A 439 -6.15 -11.22 11.36
N ARG A 440 -5.81 -11.77 10.19
CA ARG A 440 -6.76 -12.21 9.16
C ARG A 440 -7.04 -13.70 9.22
N GLY A 441 -6.56 -14.43 10.24
CA GLY A 441 -6.66 -15.88 10.30
C GLY A 441 -5.89 -16.58 9.17
N ILE A 442 -4.84 -15.94 8.65
CA ILE A 442 -3.95 -16.48 7.62
C ILE A 442 -2.60 -16.79 8.27
N GLU A 443 -2.12 -18.02 8.12
CA GLU A 443 -0.78 -18.42 8.57
C GLU A 443 0.29 -17.89 7.59
N PRO A 444 1.19 -17.00 8.03
CA PRO A 444 2.35 -16.61 7.25
C PRO A 444 3.49 -17.64 7.41
N ILE A 445 4.14 -18.00 6.30
CA ILE A 445 5.22 -19.00 6.24
C ILE A 445 6.43 -18.35 5.59
N PRO A 446 7.54 -18.14 6.31
CA PRO A 446 8.73 -17.56 5.71
C PRO A 446 9.43 -18.62 4.86
N LEU A 447 9.73 -18.23 3.62
CA LEU A 447 10.63 -18.94 2.73
C LEU A 447 11.94 -18.17 2.65
N ILE A 448 13.05 -18.82 2.99
CA ILE A 448 14.39 -18.27 2.73
C ILE A 448 15.19 -19.36 2.04
N GLN A 449 15.57 -19.10 0.80
CA GLN A 449 16.42 -20.03 0.06
C GLN A 449 17.67 -20.38 0.86
N SER A 450 17.94 -21.68 0.97
CA SER A 450 18.97 -22.21 1.89
C SER A 450 19.88 -23.25 1.25
N PHE A 451 19.93 -23.36 -0.09
CA PHE A 451 20.92 -24.19 -0.78
C PHE A 451 21.24 -23.71 -2.21
N GLY A 452 20.26 -23.81 -3.12
CA GLY A 452 20.24 -23.12 -4.41
C GLY A 452 19.59 -21.74 -4.30
N HIS A 453 19.54 -20.98 -5.40
CA HIS A 453 18.95 -19.63 -5.44
C HIS A 453 19.48 -18.68 -4.36
N MET A 454 20.78 -18.77 -4.07
CA MET A 454 21.46 -18.03 -3.00
C MET A 454 22.08 -16.71 -3.49
N GLU A 455 21.81 -16.24 -4.71
CA GLU A 455 22.38 -15.00 -5.26
C GLU A 455 22.23 -13.81 -4.31
N TRP A 456 21.10 -13.77 -3.59
CA TRP A 456 20.78 -12.73 -2.62
C TRP A 456 21.82 -12.63 -1.50
N LEU A 457 22.40 -13.76 -1.07
CA LEU A 457 23.38 -13.82 0.01
C LEU A 457 24.72 -13.21 -0.42
N PHE A 458 25.01 -13.22 -1.72
CA PHE A 458 26.27 -12.74 -2.28
C PHE A 458 26.21 -11.30 -2.81
N ALA A 459 25.07 -10.62 -2.62
CA ALA A 459 24.90 -9.24 -3.06
C ALA A 459 25.99 -8.33 -2.48
N ASN A 460 26.39 -7.32 -3.25
CA ASN A 460 27.49 -6.39 -2.91
C ASN A 460 28.83 -7.09 -2.60
N GLY A 461 29.06 -8.28 -3.17
CA GLY A 461 30.31 -9.03 -3.01
C GLY A 461 30.51 -9.66 -1.64
N GLN A 462 29.48 -9.70 -0.80
CA GLN A 462 29.53 -10.33 0.52
C GLN A 462 29.49 -11.86 0.42
N ASN A 463 29.91 -12.54 1.49
CA ASN A 463 29.73 -13.99 1.72
C ASN A 463 30.25 -14.92 0.61
N ARG A 464 31.09 -14.45 -0.30
CA ARG A 464 31.55 -15.20 -1.48
C ARG A 464 32.33 -16.46 -1.10
N GLU A 465 32.98 -16.45 0.06
CA GLU A 465 33.68 -17.58 0.64
C GLU A 465 32.76 -18.77 0.97
N LEU A 466 31.44 -18.54 1.09
CA LEU A 466 30.45 -19.58 1.32
C LEU A 466 29.98 -20.28 0.04
N ALA A 467 30.19 -19.67 -1.12
CA ALA A 467 29.72 -20.20 -2.40
C ALA A 467 30.31 -21.59 -2.69
N PHE A 468 29.51 -22.49 -3.27
CA PHE A 468 29.99 -23.77 -3.81
C PHE A 468 30.98 -23.52 -4.96
N ASN A 469 30.57 -22.66 -5.90
CA ASN A 469 31.42 -22.19 -6.99
C ASN A 469 31.66 -20.68 -6.85
N PRO A 470 32.88 -20.23 -6.55
CA PRO A 470 33.16 -18.79 -6.39
C PRO A 470 33.04 -17.99 -7.69
N ASP A 471 33.09 -18.64 -8.86
CA ASP A 471 32.93 -18.00 -10.17
C ASP A 471 31.45 -17.87 -10.56
N VAL A 472 30.57 -18.70 -9.98
CA VAL A 472 29.12 -18.69 -10.21
C VAL A 472 28.39 -18.70 -8.88
N LEU A 473 28.08 -17.50 -8.39
CA LEU A 473 27.44 -17.24 -7.10
C LEU A 473 25.95 -17.62 -7.09
N TYR A 474 25.65 -18.92 -7.08
CA TYR A 474 24.28 -19.44 -7.14
C TYR A 474 23.91 -20.29 -5.92
N SER A 475 24.83 -21.12 -5.43
CA SER A 475 24.60 -22.03 -4.31
C SER A 475 25.68 -21.88 -3.24
N VAL A 476 25.34 -22.25 -2.02
CA VAL A 476 26.30 -22.36 -0.90
C VAL A 476 26.93 -23.75 -0.86
N ASP A 477 28.15 -23.85 -0.33
CA ASP A 477 28.81 -25.13 -0.07
C ASP A 477 28.45 -25.65 1.33
N PRO A 478 27.65 -26.74 1.46
CA PRO A 478 27.21 -27.26 2.75
C PRO A 478 28.33 -27.96 3.53
N ARG A 479 29.48 -28.22 2.90
CA ARG A 479 30.66 -28.80 3.58
C ARG A 479 31.43 -27.77 4.41
N LYS A 480 31.25 -26.48 4.12
CA LYS A 480 31.94 -25.39 4.85
C LYS A 480 31.26 -25.15 6.20
N PRO A 481 31.99 -25.20 7.33
CA PRO A 481 31.41 -24.92 8.65
C PRO A 481 30.78 -23.52 8.75
N ALA A 482 31.34 -22.54 8.05
CA ALA A 482 30.84 -21.17 8.00
C ALA A 482 29.42 -21.09 7.39
N THR A 483 29.10 -21.93 6.39
CA THR A 483 27.75 -22.00 5.80
C THR A 483 26.72 -22.40 6.86
N ARG A 484 27.03 -23.44 7.65
CA ARG A 484 26.15 -23.89 8.74
C ARG A 484 25.98 -22.83 9.82
N HIS A 485 27.06 -22.14 10.17
CA HIS A 485 27.01 -21.07 11.16
C HIS A 485 26.11 -19.91 10.71
N LEU A 486 26.30 -19.42 9.48
CA LEU A 486 25.50 -18.31 8.94
C LEU A 486 24.03 -18.70 8.81
N LEU A 487 23.71 -19.86 8.22
CA LEU A 487 22.33 -20.29 8.06
C LEU A 487 21.63 -20.56 9.40
N SER A 488 22.36 -21.07 10.41
CA SER A 488 21.81 -21.21 11.76
C SER A 488 21.47 -19.85 12.36
N ALA A 489 22.38 -18.88 12.29
CA ALA A 489 22.14 -17.53 12.81
C ALA A 489 20.99 -16.82 12.09
N LEU A 490 20.89 -16.97 10.76
CA LEU A 490 19.82 -16.41 9.95
C LEU A 490 18.45 -17.00 10.32
N TRP A 491 18.35 -18.32 10.43
CA TRP A 491 17.08 -18.94 10.77
C TRP A 491 16.72 -18.74 12.25
N ASP A 492 17.69 -18.71 13.17
CA ASP A 492 17.45 -18.35 14.56
C ASP A 492 16.86 -16.91 14.63
N GLU A 493 17.44 -15.95 13.89
CA GLU A 493 16.92 -14.58 13.77
C GLU A 493 15.51 -14.53 13.14
N ALA A 494 15.30 -15.22 12.03
CA ALA A 494 14.03 -15.21 11.31
C ALA A 494 12.90 -15.83 12.13
N ILE A 495 13.16 -16.94 12.84
CA ILE A 495 12.17 -17.62 13.68
C ILE A 495 11.86 -16.77 14.93
N GLU A 496 12.86 -16.18 15.57
CA GLU A 496 12.67 -15.27 16.71
C GLU A 496 11.85 -14.04 16.31
N LEU A 497 12.17 -13.43 15.16
CA LEU A 497 11.46 -12.25 14.69
C LEU A 497 10.03 -12.58 14.26
N LEU A 498 9.85 -13.61 13.45
CA LEU A 498 8.61 -13.85 12.72
C LEU A 498 7.65 -14.79 13.46
N GLU A 499 8.13 -15.59 14.42
CA GLU A 499 7.35 -16.56 15.21
C GLU A 499 6.50 -17.56 14.37
N PRO A 500 7.06 -18.17 13.30
CA PRO A 500 6.29 -19.03 12.41
C PRO A 500 5.97 -20.40 13.02
N THR A 501 4.88 -21.04 12.58
CA THR A 501 4.58 -22.47 12.87
C THR A 501 5.19 -23.41 11.85
N THR A 502 5.43 -22.91 10.63
CA THR A 502 6.02 -23.63 9.49
C THR A 502 7.08 -22.73 8.86
N ILE A 503 8.23 -23.28 8.47
CA ILE A 503 9.28 -22.58 7.72
C ILE A 503 9.61 -23.31 6.43
N HIS A 504 9.94 -22.56 5.37
CA HIS A 504 10.23 -23.09 4.05
C HIS A 504 11.70 -22.86 3.67
N PHE A 505 12.46 -23.92 3.46
CA PHE A 505 13.90 -23.82 3.15
C PHE A 505 14.24 -23.64 1.67
N GLY A 506 13.21 -23.70 0.82
CA GLY A 506 13.35 -23.65 -0.63
C GLY A 506 13.79 -25.02 -1.12
N LEU A 507 15.05 -25.11 -1.55
CA LEU A 507 15.73 -26.34 -2.02
C LEU A 507 15.33 -26.78 -3.43
N ASP A 508 14.79 -25.87 -4.22
CA ASP A 508 14.55 -26.03 -5.65
C ASP A 508 15.81 -25.74 -6.48
N GLU A 509 15.90 -26.38 -7.65
CA GLU A 509 16.84 -26.05 -8.74
C GLU A 509 18.32 -25.95 -8.29
N VAL A 510 18.70 -26.65 -7.23
CA VAL A 510 19.98 -26.53 -6.49
C VAL A 510 21.23 -26.43 -7.37
N ASP A 511 21.25 -27.21 -8.45
CA ASP A 511 22.37 -27.44 -9.35
C ASP A 511 22.21 -26.77 -10.73
N MET A 512 21.22 -25.88 -10.90
CA MET A 512 20.92 -25.23 -12.18
C MET A 512 22.10 -24.42 -12.74
N ARG A 513 22.96 -23.86 -11.88
CA ARG A 513 24.07 -22.98 -12.30
C ARG A 513 25.32 -23.21 -11.47
N GLY A 514 26.47 -23.31 -12.15
CA GLY A 514 27.78 -23.34 -11.50
C GLY A 514 28.21 -24.69 -10.94
N TRP A 515 27.46 -25.76 -11.22
CA TRP A 515 27.77 -27.13 -10.82
C TRP A 515 28.35 -27.94 -11.99
N PRO A 516 29.21 -28.94 -11.72
CA PRO A 516 29.57 -29.94 -12.71
C PRO A 516 28.35 -30.83 -13.03
N GLU A 517 28.35 -31.48 -14.19
CA GLU A 517 27.37 -32.52 -14.56
C GLU A 517 27.64 -33.81 -13.74
N ASP A 518 27.35 -33.77 -12.45
CA ASP A 518 27.60 -34.84 -11.49
C ASP A 518 26.41 -35.01 -10.51
N PRO A 519 25.39 -35.78 -10.90
CA PRO A 519 24.22 -36.03 -10.05
C PRO A 519 24.56 -36.67 -8.69
N ALA A 520 25.63 -37.47 -8.63
CA ALA A 520 26.06 -38.12 -7.40
C ALA A 520 26.60 -37.10 -6.39
N LEU A 521 27.37 -36.11 -6.84
CA LEU A 521 27.82 -35.00 -6.00
C LEU A 521 26.64 -34.18 -5.46
N VAL A 522 25.64 -33.89 -6.29
CA VAL A 522 24.44 -33.15 -5.86
C VAL A 522 23.69 -33.95 -4.79
N THR A 523 23.53 -35.26 -4.98
CA THR A 523 22.92 -36.17 -4.00
C THR A 523 23.72 -36.25 -2.70
N GLU A 524 25.06 -36.28 -2.77
CA GLU A 524 25.94 -36.25 -1.60
C GLU A 524 25.75 -34.96 -0.80
N LEU A 525 25.80 -33.80 -1.47
CA LEU A 525 25.68 -32.50 -0.81
C LEU A 525 24.26 -32.23 -0.29
N TRP A 526 23.23 -32.75 -0.96
CA TRP A 526 21.87 -32.81 -0.44
C TRP A 526 21.78 -33.60 0.87
N GLY A 527 22.47 -34.75 0.94
CA GLY A 527 22.59 -35.57 2.14
C GLY A 527 23.31 -34.90 3.31
N ILE A 528 24.03 -33.80 3.06
CA ILE A 528 24.67 -32.97 4.09
C ILE A 528 23.76 -31.80 4.49
N GLN A 529 23.19 -31.09 3.51
CA GLN A 529 22.46 -29.86 3.74
C GLN A 529 21.07 -30.11 4.34
N LEU A 530 20.32 -31.07 3.81
CA LEU A 530 18.94 -31.29 4.20
C LEU A 530 18.80 -31.73 5.68
N PRO A 531 19.60 -32.69 6.21
CA PRO A 531 19.52 -33.05 7.63
C PRO A 531 19.88 -31.89 8.56
N PHE A 532 20.81 -31.03 8.15
CA PHE A 532 21.16 -29.83 8.91
C PHE A 532 19.97 -28.86 9.02
N LEU A 533 19.29 -28.57 7.92
CA LEU A 533 18.11 -27.70 7.91
C LEU A 533 16.93 -28.32 8.68
N ALA A 534 16.74 -29.64 8.59
CA ALA A 534 15.76 -30.36 9.38
C ALA A 534 16.01 -30.22 10.90
N GLU A 535 17.28 -30.23 11.33
CA GLU A 535 17.64 -30.02 12.73
C GLU A 535 17.33 -28.59 13.20
N ILE A 536 17.45 -27.58 12.32
CA ILE A 536 16.99 -26.21 12.65
C ILE A 536 15.50 -26.22 12.96
N ALA A 537 14.67 -26.76 12.07
CA ALA A 537 13.22 -26.81 12.27
C ALA A 537 12.86 -27.56 13.57
N LYS A 538 13.49 -28.72 13.79
CA LYS A 538 13.29 -29.53 14.99
C LYS A 538 13.69 -28.81 16.28
N ARG A 539 14.85 -28.16 16.31
CA ARG A 539 15.37 -27.40 17.47
C ARG A 539 14.43 -26.29 17.90
N HIS A 540 13.74 -25.66 16.94
CA HIS A 540 12.76 -24.59 17.18
C HIS A 540 11.32 -25.09 17.33
N GLY A 541 11.07 -26.38 17.16
CA GLY A 541 9.72 -26.95 17.28
C GLY A 541 8.75 -26.49 16.19
N VAL A 542 9.26 -26.15 14.99
CA VAL A 542 8.46 -25.71 13.84
C VAL A 542 8.41 -26.77 12.75
N HIS A 543 7.40 -26.72 11.89
CA HIS A 543 7.29 -27.60 10.73
C HIS A 543 8.25 -27.18 9.62
N MET A 544 8.81 -28.17 8.93
CA MET A 544 9.67 -27.97 7.78
C MET A 544 8.86 -28.05 6.49
N MET A 545 9.13 -27.16 5.55
CA MET A 545 8.60 -27.17 4.19
C MET A 545 9.75 -27.00 3.18
N LEU A 546 9.61 -27.63 2.01
CA LEU A 546 10.56 -27.54 0.89
C LEU A 546 9.85 -27.78 -0.45
N TRP A 547 10.47 -27.34 -1.55
CA TRP A 547 10.02 -27.69 -2.90
C TRP A 547 10.29 -29.16 -3.23
N GLY A 548 9.47 -29.72 -4.13
CA GLY A 548 9.51 -31.15 -4.48
C GLY A 548 10.48 -31.55 -5.58
N ASP A 549 11.01 -30.61 -6.37
CA ASP A 549 11.59 -30.87 -7.69
C ASP A 549 12.84 -31.76 -7.68
N LYS A 550 13.79 -31.51 -6.77
CA LYS A 550 14.98 -32.36 -6.61
C LYS A 550 14.66 -33.77 -6.09
N GLY A 551 13.46 -33.97 -5.58
CA GLY A 551 12.93 -35.25 -5.15
C GLY A 551 12.19 -36.02 -6.24
N LEU A 552 12.05 -35.52 -7.47
CA LEU A 552 11.32 -36.17 -8.57
C LEU A 552 12.23 -36.40 -9.77
N ALA A 553 12.40 -37.63 -10.23
CA ALA A 553 13.19 -37.95 -11.41
C ALA A 553 12.45 -37.60 -12.71
N PRO A 554 13.16 -37.29 -13.81
CA PRO A 554 12.53 -37.08 -15.11
C PRO A 554 11.55 -38.21 -15.47
N GLY A 555 10.30 -37.84 -15.75
CA GLY A 555 9.21 -38.77 -16.06
C GLY A 555 8.33 -39.19 -14.87
N GLU A 556 8.67 -38.79 -13.63
CA GLU A 556 7.78 -38.98 -12.46
C GLU A 556 6.70 -37.89 -12.35
N ALA A 557 6.85 -36.76 -13.06
CA ALA A 557 5.86 -35.67 -13.18
C ALA A 557 5.96 -34.95 -14.54
N ILE A 558 4.99 -34.07 -14.84
CA ILE A 558 4.82 -33.39 -16.14
C ILE A 558 5.90 -32.31 -16.42
N ASP A 559 6.35 -31.62 -15.38
CA ASP A 559 7.54 -30.78 -15.33
C ASP A 559 8.13 -30.78 -13.90
N ALA A 560 9.05 -29.85 -13.60
CA ALA A 560 9.71 -29.73 -12.30
C ALA A 560 10.28 -31.04 -11.71
N ALA A 561 10.61 -32.02 -12.55
CA ALA A 561 11.15 -33.31 -12.12
C ALA A 561 12.68 -33.30 -12.26
N LEU A 562 13.34 -32.54 -11.39
CA LEU A 562 14.76 -32.17 -11.47
C LEU A 562 15.68 -33.07 -10.62
N GLY A 563 15.23 -34.28 -10.32
CA GLY A 563 15.94 -35.28 -9.52
C GLY A 563 17.04 -36.06 -10.25
N ASP A 564 17.40 -35.67 -11.47
CA ASP A 564 18.41 -36.26 -12.36
C ASP A 564 18.11 -37.70 -12.82
N THR A 565 18.26 -38.68 -11.93
CA THR A 565 17.98 -40.10 -12.20
C THR A 565 16.99 -40.67 -11.19
N PRO A 566 16.27 -41.77 -11.50
CA PRO A 566 15.40 -42.42 -10.51
C PRO A 566 16.12 -42.83 -9.23
N GLN A 567 17.40 -43.20 -9.31
CA GLN A 567 18.21 -43.57 -8.14
C GLN A 567 18.54 -42.36 -7.27
N ASP A 568 18.94 -41.24 -7.88
CA ASP A 568 19.27 -39.99 -7.20
C ASP A 568 18.04 -39.36 -6.56
N ALA A 569 16.95 -39.21 -7.31
CA ALA A 569 15.68 -38.72 -6.79
C ALA A 569 15.19 -39.56 -5.59
N ALA A 570 15.24 -40.89 -5.69
CA ALA A 570 14.88 -41.76 -4.58
C ALA A 570 15.80 -41.60 -3.36
N ALA A 571 17.10 -41.38 -3.57
CA ALA A 571 18.05 -41.10 -2.49
C ALA A 571 17.76 -39.77 -1.79
N ARG A 572 17.49 -38.71 -2.56
CA ARG A 572 17.13 -37.38 -2.05
C ARG A 572 15.80 -37.41 -1.29
N ARG A 573 14.78 -38.13 -1.80
CA ARG A 573 13.51 -38.37 -1.10
C ARG A 573 13.70 -39.07 0.24
N ARG A 574 14.57 -40.09 0.32
CA ARG A 574 14.86 -40.81 1.58
C ARG A 574 15.48 -39.91 2.66
N ALA A 575 16.14 -38.82 2.27
CA ALA A 575 16.72 -37.87 3.22
C ALA A 575 15.68 -36.87 3.78
N ILE A 576 14.49 -36.77 3.17
CA ILE A 576 13.42 -35.87 3.61
C ILE A 576 12.80 -36.42 4.90
N PRO A 577 12.72 -35.61 5.97
CA PRO A 577 12.02 -36.00 7.19
C PRO A 577 10.56 -36.35 6.91
N SER A 578 10.04 -37.42 7.51
CA SER A 578 8.68 -37.92 7.25
C SER A 578 7.56 -36.93 7.61
N ASN A 579 7.86 -35.92 8.42
CA ASN A 579 6.93 -34.86 8.83
C ASN A 579 7.15 -33.54 8.07
N ALA A 580 8.02 -33.50 7.07
CA ALA A 580 8.21 -32.34 6.22
C ALA A 580 7.06 -32.20 5.21
N MET A 581 6.70 -30.96 4.91
CA MET A 581 5.72 -30.61 3.90
C MET A 581 6.41 -30.42 2.55
N ILE A 582 5.93 -31.11 1.52
CA ILE A 582 6.41 -30.93 0.15
C ILE A 582 5.49 -29.96 -0.58
N ALA A 583 6.07 -28.86 -1.02
CA ALA A 583 5.46 -27.93 -1.95
C ALA A 583 5.79 -28.40 -3.37
N ASP A 584 4.87 -29.16 -3.96
CA ASP A 584 5.06 -29.70 -5.31
C ASP A 584 4.63 -28.64 -6.34
N TRP A 585 5.58 -28.14 -7.14
CA TRP A 585 5.33 -27.08 -8.12
C TRP A 585 5.43 -27.65 -9.53
N HIS A 586 4.47 -27.30 -10.37
CA HIS A 586 4.40 -27.69 -11.78
C HIS A 586 3.82 -26.50 -12.56
N TYR A 587 4.46 -26.08 -13.66
CA TYR A 587 3.94 -24.97 -14.48
C TYR A 587 3.03 -25.45 -15.60
N LYS A 588 3.10 -26.74 -15.93
CA LYS A 588 2.21 -27.36 -16.91
C LYS A 588 0.97 -27.89 -16.20
N ASP A 589 -0.17 -27.74 -16.85
CA ASP A 589 -1.40 -28.42 -16.44
C ASP A 589 -1.25 -29.93 -16.72
N ASP A 590 -1.72 -30.74 -15.77
CA ASP A 590 -1.80 -32.21 -15.86
C ASP A 590 -2.74 -32.71 -16.97
#